data_AF-A0A842N7K2-F1
#
_entry.id   AF-A0A842N7K2-F1
#
_cell.length_a   1.000
_cell.length_b   1.000
_cell.length_c   1.000
_cell.angle_alpha   90.00
_cell.angle_beta   90.00
_cell.angle_gamma   90.00
#
_symmetry.space_group_name_H-M   'P 1'
#
loop_
_entity.id
_entity.type
_entity.pdbx_description
1 polymer ?
#
loop_
_entity_poly.entity_id
_entity_poly.type
_entity_poly.pdbx_seq_one_letter_code
_entity_poly.pdbx_strand_id
1 'polypeptide(L)'
;MPSPFFKEYGNEIEFQGEFDLNRKISNLDSSVPARTQGRTSAHRERSSLLIYLKELSKKNLLKYPLKIIKRESPDFFVVCSDGTTTSLEETEAGTEDYQRAMTKLEKCPQGTILETDLFKLEKAPLPKGDYKKALRRPEEKLIGNGWEGDSMEREWCELILDAINKKTKSLNQPNFKSANRYELLIYDNSHVSGLNIAEALPLLKKAVVINHNLKSSEKKWHSISVIKGNQLFYNVAKEQTS
;
A
#
# COMPACT_ATOMS: atom_id res chain seq x y z
N MET A 1 7.91 -25.95 8.08
CA MET A 1 8.16 -24.54 8.43
C MET A 1 7.74 -23.67 7.26
N PRO A 2 7.13 -22.49 7.47
CA PRO A 2 6.82 -21.57 6.37
C PRO A 2 8.12 -21.19 5.63
N SER A 3 8.02 -20.98 4.30
CA SER A 3 9.16 -20.52 3.50
C SER A 3 9.66 -19.18 4.03
N PRO A 4 10.98 -18.94 4.12
CA PRO A 4 11.50 -17.66 4.55
C PRO A 4 11.09 -16.53 3.61
N PHE A 5 10.85 -15.34 4.18
CA PHE A 5 10.37 -14.18 3.43
C PHE A 5 11.39 -13.67 2.40
N PHE A 6 12.67 -13.63 2.79
CA PHE A 6 13.79 -13.21 1.94
C PHE A 6 14.53 -14.40 1.30
N LYS A 7 13.85 -15.52 1.06
CA LYS A 7 14.44 -16.72 0.43
C LYS A 7 15.71 -17.20 1.16
N GLU A 8 16.86 -17.19 0.49
CA GLU A 8 18.16 -17.62 1.01
C GLU A 8 18.65 -16.79 2.21
N TYR A 9 18.16 -15.55 2.37
CA TYR A 9 18.52 -14.69 3.49
C TYR A 9 17.66 -14.95 4.74
N GLY A 10 16.69 -15.87 4.69
CA GLY A 10 15.83 -16.13 5.84
C GLY A 10 14.75 -15.05 6.02
N ASN A 11 14.56 -14.57 7.24
CA ASN A 11 13.62 -13.50 7.59
C ASN A 11 14.31 -12.17 7.93
N GLU A 12 15.63 -12.09 7.71
CA GLU A 12 16.43 -10.90 7.94
C GLU A 12 17.38 -10.69 6.77
N ILE A 13 17.48 -9.48 6.26
CA ILE A 13 18.40 -9.17 5.17
C ILE A 13 19.13 -7.86 5.48
N GLU A 14 20.44 -7.87 5.30
CA GLU A 14 21.29 -6.70 5.49
C GLU A 14 21.82 -6.22 4.14
N PHE A 15 21.94 -4.91 3.97
CA PHE A 15 22.49 -4.29 2.78
C PHE A 15 23.67 -3.41 3.18
N GLN A 16 24.85 -3.69 2.62
CA GLN A 16 26.09 -2.98 2.96
C GLN A 16 26.24 -1.64 2.23
N GLY A 17 25.50 -1.46 1.14
CA GLY A 17 25.55 -0.28 0.28
C GLY A 17 24.60 -0.44 -0.89
N GLU A 18 24.50 0.60 -1.73
CA GLU A 18 23.61 0.61 -2.90
C GLU A 18 23.87 -0.55 -3.86
N PHE A 19 25.13 -0.87 -4.15
CA PHE A 19 25.48 -2.00 -5.02
C PHE A 19 24.99 -3.34 -4.45
N ASP A 20 25.22 -3.58 -3.16
CA ASP A 20 24.76 -4.80 -2.48
C ASP A 20 23.23 -4.87 -2.43
N LEU A 21 22.55 -3.74 -2.22
CA LEU A 21 21.11 -3.61 -2.30
C LEU A 21 20.58 -4.02 -3.68
N ASN A 22 21.09 -3.43 -4.75
CA ASN A 22 20.64 -3.73 -6.10
C ASN A 22 20.85 -5.20 -6.45
N ARG A 23 22.00 -5.77 -6.10
CA ARG A 23 22.32 -7.20 -6.30
C ARG A 23 21.39 -8.14 -5.52
N LYS A 24 21.14 -7.86 -4.24
CA LYS A 24 20.27 -8.71 -3.41
C LYS A 24 18.81 -8.60 -3.84
N ILE A 25 18.35 -7.39 -4.13
CA ILE A 25 16.99 -7.16 -4.59
C ILE A 25 16.74 -7.84 -5.95
N SER A 26 17.71 -7.89 -6.87
CA SER A 26 17.54 -8.63 -8.13
C SER A 26 17.39 -10.14 -7.95
N ASN A 27 17.90 -10.71 -6.86
CA ASN A 27 17.75 -12.13 -6.52
C ASN A 27 16.42 -12.43 -5.79
N LEU A 28 15.81 -11.39 -5.19
CA LEU A 28 14.50 -11.48 -4.58
C LEU A 28 13.42 -11.42 -5.66
N ASP A 29 12.40 -12.27 -5.49
CA ASP A 29 11.28 -12.31 -6.43
C ASP A 29 10.30 -11.18 -6.11
N SER A 30 10.21 -10.18 -6.98
CA SER A 30 9.26 -9.08 -6.84
C SER A 30 7.91 -9.34 -7.50
N SER A 31 7.67 -10.54 -8.04
CA SER A 31 6.41 -10.85 -8.70
C SER A 31 5.27 -10.97 -7.69
N VAL A 32 4.12 -10.44 -8.09
CA VAL A 32 2.85 -10.65 -7.39
C VAL A 32 1.98 -11.49 -8.32
N PRO A 33 1.74 -12.78 -8.01
CA PRO A 33 0.90 -13.65 -8.82
C PRO A 33 -0.52 -13.09 -8.98
N ALA A 34 -1.23 -13.55 -10.01
CA ALA A 34 -2.65 -13.26 -10.18
C ALA A 34 -3.45 -13.73 -8.95
N ARG A 35 -4.62 -13.13 -8.68
CA ARG A 35 -5.41 -13.43 -7.47
C ARG A 35 -5.83 -14.89 -7.42
N THR A 36 -6.02 -15.52 -8.58
CA THR A 36 -6.37 -16.93 -8.74
C THR A 36 -5.17 -17.89 -8.78
N GLN A 37 -3.93 -17.39 -8.74
CA GLN A 37 -2.70 -18.18 -8.87
C GLN A 37 -1.88 -18.26 -7.56
N GLY A 38 -2.56 -18.40 -6.42
CA GLY A 38 -1.89 -18.61 -5.13
C GLY A 38 -1.19 -17.35 -4.57
N ARG A 39 -1.65 -16.15 -4.93
CA ARG A 39 -1.18 -14.89 -4.33
C ARG A 39 -1.36 -14.90 -2.81
N THR A 40 -0.32 -14.53 -2.08
CA THR A 40 -0.32 -14.38 -0.61
C THR A 40 -0.07 -12.93 -0.21
N SER A 41 -0.27 -12.58 1.07
CA SER A 41 0.09 -11.25 1.58
C SER A 41 1.59 -11.01 1.47
N ALA A 42 2.40 -12.03 1.75
CA ALA A 42 3.86 -11.98 1.68
C ALA A 42 4.40 -11.58 0.30
N HIS A 43 3.77 -12.02 -0.80
CA HIS A 43 4.16 -11.58 -2.15
C HIS A 43 4.04 -10.06 -2.31
N ARG A 44 2.96 -9.49 -1.78
CA ARG A 44 2.69 -8.04 -1.88
C ARG A 44 3.57 -7.26 -0.94
N GLU A 45 3.63 -7.66 0.32
CA GLU A 45 4.51 -7.06 1.33
C GLU A 45 5.95 -7.00 0.80
N ARG A 46 6.43 -8.09 0.18
CA ARG A 46 7.75 -8.15 -0.44
C ARG A 46 7.85 -7.19 -1.63
N SER A 47 6.90 -7.22 -2.56
CA SER A 47 6.87 -6.31 -3.70
C SER A 47 6.89 -4.83 -3.26
N SER A 48 6.02 -4.46 -2.31
CA SER A 48 5.93 -3.13 -1.72
C SER A 48 7.25 -2.71 -1.10
N LEU A 49 7.85 -3.57 -0.26
CA LEU A 49 9.15 -3.31 0.35
C LEU A 49 10.25 -3.10 -0.69
N LEU A 50 10.32 -3.93 -1.73
CA LEU A 50 11.35 -3.82 -2.76
C LEU A 50 11.21 -2.54 -3.59
N ILE A 51 9.98 -2.13 -3.94
CA ILE A 51 9.72 -0.84 -4.59
C ILE A 51 10.17 0.30 -3.68
N TYR A 52 9.78 0.25 -2.40
CA TYR A 52 10.15 1.26 -1.41
C TYR A 52 11.66 1.45 -1.32
N LEU A 53 12.41 0.36 -1.12
CA LEU A 53 13.86 0.39 -0.98
C LEU A 53 14.57 0.89 -2.25
N LYS A 54 14.15 0.42 -3.44
CA LYS A 54 14.71 0.89 -4.70
C LYS A 54 14.53 2.41 -4.86
N GLU A 55 13.33 2.90 -4.60
CA GLU A 55 13.02 4.32 -4.77
C GLU A 55 13.71 5.20 -3.71
N LEU A 56 13.85 4.73 -2.47
CA LEU A 56 14.64 5.45 -1.47
C LEU A 56 16.14 5.44 -1.79
N SER A 57 16.68 4.33 -2.30
CA SER A 57 18.09 4.28 -2.72
C SER A 57 18.37 5.29 -3.82
N LYS A 58 17.54 5.33 -4.87
CA LYS A 58 17.66 6.29 -5.98
C LYS A 58 17.62 7.75 -5.52
N LYS A 59 16.88 8.04 -4.45
CA LYS A 59 16.76 9.38 -3.85
C LYS A 59 17.84 9.68 -2.81
N ASN A 60 18.81 8.79 -2.61
CA ASN A 60 19.85 8.89 -1.57
C ASN A 60 19.26 9.05 -0.15
N LEU A 61 18.11 8.44 0.11
CA LEU A 61 17.42 8.52 1.40
C LEU A 61 17.73 7.33 2.32
N LEU A 62 18.41 6.29 1.80
CA LEU A 62 18.86 5.16 2.60
C LEU A 62 20.24 5.41 3.19
N LYS A 63 20.39 5.11 4.48
CA LYS A 63 21.70 5.06 5.15
C LYS A 63 22.17 3.62 5.21
N TYR A 64 23.41 3.37 4.84
CA TYR A 64 24.02 2.04 4.88
C TYR A 64 25.11 1.93 5.96
N PRO A 65 25.44 0.71 6.43
CA PRO A 65 24.66 -0.51 6.27
C PRO A 65 23.27 -0.39 6.92
N LEU A 66 22.30 -1.13 6.37
CA LEU A 66 20.96 -1.24 6.95
C LEU A 66 20.48 -2.69 6.94
N LYS A 67 19.80 -3.09 8.01
CA LYS A 67 19.23 -4.42 8.19
C LYS A 67 17.71 -4.32 8.25
N ILE A 68 17.02 -5.21 7.55
CA ILE A 68 15.56 -5.33 7.54
C ILE A 68 15.18 -6.70 8.09
N ILE A 69 14.25 -6.70 9.05
CA ILE A 69 13.76 -7.89 9.74
C ILE A 69 12.26 -8.00 9.48
N LYS A 70 11.80 -9.11 8.90
CA LYS A 70 10.37 -9.41 8.77
C LYS A 70 9.79 -9.76 10.14
N ARG A 71 8.66 -9.15 10.50
CA ARG A 71 7.96 -9.36 11.78
C ARG A 71 6.45 -9.44 11.57
N GLU A 72 5.74 -9.74 12.66
CA GLU A 72 4.26 -9.76 12.70
C GLU A 72 3.66 -8.39 13.03
N SER A 73 4.33 -7.59 13.87
CA SER A 73 3.92 -6.22 14.20
C SER A 73 5.11 -5.36 14.67
N PRO A 74 5.53 -4.33 13.91
CA PRO A 74 5.12 -4.03 12.54
C PRO A 74 5.48 -5.15 11.55
N ASP A 75 5.06 -5.01 10.28
CA ASP A 75 5.47 -5.92 9.21
C ASP A 75 6.99 -6.01 9.04
N PHE A 76 7.69 -4.88 9.16
CA PHE A 76 9.14 -4.81 9.04
C PHE A 76 9.77 -3.95 10.12
N PHE A 77 10.97 -4.34 10.54
CA PHE A 77 11.80 -3.56 11.45
C PHE A 77 13.15 -3.30 10.79
N VAL A 78 13.51 -2.02 10.67
CA VAL A 78 14.75 -1.57 10.03
C VAL A 78 15.71 -1.09 11.09
N VAL A 79 16.97 -1.52 11.00
CA VAL A 79 18.07 -1.10 11.88
C VAL A 79 19.16 -0.51 11.00
N CYS A 80 19.49 0.75 11.24
CA CYS A 80 20.58 1.45 10.56
C CYS A 80 21.90 1.30 11.34
N SER A 81 23.02 1.55 10.65
CA SER A 81 24.37 1.52 11.22
C SER A 81 24.60 2.47 12.40
N ASP A 82 23.89 3.61 12.42
CA ASP A 82 23.90 4.58 13.52
C ASP A 82 23.04 4.16 14.73
N GLY A 83 22.49 2.94 14.71
CA GLY A 83 21.61 2.43 15.76
C GLY A 83 20.17 2.91 15.66
N THR A 84 19.84 3.80 14.71
CA THR A 84 18.46 4.25 14.49
C THR A 84 17.60 3.09 14.05
N THR A 85 16.42 2.98 14.65
CA THR A 85 15.42 1.97 14.34
C THR A 85 14.18 2.58 13.70
N THR A 86 13.63 1.87 12.71
CA THR A 86 12.36 2.24 12.05
C THR A 86 11.39 1.06 12.07
N SER A 87 10.21 1.28 12.61
CA SER A 87 9.07 0.38 12.47
C SER A 87 8.34 0.72 11.16
N LEU A 88 8.33 -0.21 10.21
CA LEU A 88 7.72 -0.03 8.89
C LEU A 88 6.52 -0.97 8.75
N GLU A 89 5.32 -0.39 8.70
CA GLU A 89 4.06 -1.10 8.53
C GLU A 89 3.63 -1.04 7.06
N GLU A 90 3.13 -2.17 6.53
CA GLU A 90 2.57 -2.24 5.19
C GLU A 90 1.05 -2.41 5.24
N THR A 91 0.36 -1.82 4.29
CA THR A 91 -1.08 -2.00 4.13
C THR A 91 -1.52 -1.76 2.71
N GLU A 92 -2.79 -2.05 2.44
CA GLU A 92 -3.42 -1.70 1.18
C GLU A 92 -4.53 -0.68 1.39
N ALA A 93 -4.67 0.21 0.41
CA ALA A 93 -5.89 1.01 0.25
C ALA A 93 -6.81 0.35 -0.76
N GLY A 94 -8.08 0.19 -0.39
CA GLY A 94 -9.11 -0.43 -1.22
C GLY A 94 -10.19 -1.09 -0.35
N THR A 95 -11.31 -1.45 -0.97
CA THR A 95 -12.41 -2.12 -0.27
C THR A 95 -12.32 -3.64 -0.43
N GLU A 96 -12.69 -4.38 0.60
CA GLU A 96 -12.71 -5.85 0.50
C GLU A 96 -13.65 -6.34 -0.61
N ASP A 97 -14.77 -5.65 -0.81
CA ASP A 97 -15.75 -6.01 -1.83
C ASP A 97 -15.19 -5.83 -3.24
N TYR A 98 -14.41 -4.77 -3.47
CA TYR A 98 -13.67 -4.62 -4.72
C TYR A 98 -12.66 -5.76 -4.92
N GLN A 99 -11.91 -6.15 -3.89
CA GLN A 99 -10.98 -7.27 -3.99
C GLN A 99 -11.68 -8.61 -4.28
N ARG A 100 -12.84 -8.84 -3.67
CA ARG A 100 -13.71 -9.99 -3.95
C ARG A 100 -14.20 -9.97 -5.40
N ALA A 101 -14.61 -8.82 -5.91
CA ALA A 101 -15.05 -8.65 -7.28
C ALA A 101 -13.92 -8.89 -8.30
N MET A 102 -12.72 -8.34 -8.06
CA MET A 102 -11.54 -8.58 -8.90
C MET A 102 -11.17 -10.07 -8.96
N THR A 103 -11.24 -10.78 -7.82
CA THR A 103 -11.01 -12.24 -7.79
C THR A 103 -12.06 -12.99 -8.61
N LYS A 104 -13.31 -12.51 -8.63
CA LYS A 104 -14.38 -13.11 -9.42
C LYS A 104 -14.23 -12.79 -10.92
N LEU A 105 -13.81 -11.57 -11.26
CA LEU A 105 -13.55 -11.12 -12.62
C LEU A 105 -12.52 -12.01 -13.33
N GLU A 106 -11.44 -12.40 -12.64
CA GLU A 106 -10.42 -13.33 -13.20
C GLU A 106 -10.99 -14.69 -13.61
N LYS A 107 -12.18 -15.06 -13.12
CA LYS A 107 -12.88 -16.32 -13.44
C LYS A 107 -14.02 -16.13 -14.45
N CYS A 108 -14.24 -14.91 -14.93
CA CYS A 108 -15.32 -14.60 -15.86
C CYS A 108 -14.86 -14.75 -17.32
N PRO A 109 -15.80 -14.90 -18.28
CA PRO A 109 -15.47 -14.93 -19.70
C PRO A 109 -14.70 -13.68 -20.13
N GLN A 110 -13.85 -13.83 -21.14
CA GLN A 110 -13.15 -12.71 -21.76
C GLN A 110 -14.15 -11.62 -22.20
N GLY A 111 -13.78 -10.36 -22.02
CA GLY A 111 -14.63 -9.20 -22.30
C GLY A 111 -15.60 -8.85 -21.17
N THR A 112 -15.65 -9.63 -20.08
CA THR A 112 -16.29 -9.18 -18.84
C THR A 112 -15.52 -7.98 -18.28
N ILE A 113 -16.23 -6.94 -17.86
CA ILE A 113 -15.67 -5.77 -17.20
C ILE A 113 -16.21 -5.61 -15.78
N LEU A 114 -15.55 -4.78 -14.99
CA LEU A 114 -15.94 -4.46 -13.63
C LEU A 114 -16.21 -2.95 -13.52
N GLU A 115 -17.45 -2.58 -13.19
CA GLU A 115 -17.85 -1.20 -12.95
C GLU A 115 -17.34 -0.73 -11.59
N THR A 116 -16.19 -0.07 -11.61
CA THR A 116 -15.44 0.29 -10.41
C THR A 116 -16.10 1.37 -9.56
N ASP A 117 -16.91 2.24 -10.14
CA ASP A 117 -17.63 3.33 -9.45
C ASP A 117 -18.74 2.84 -8.49
N LEU A 118 -19.05 1.54 -8.52
CA LEU A 118 -19.99 0.91 -7.60
C LEU A 118 -19.37 0.51 -6.25
N PHE A 119 -18.04 0.63 -6.09
CA PHE A 119 -17.31 0.24 -4.88
C PHE A 119 -17.04 1.40 -3.91
N LYS A 120 -17.92 2.40 -3.90
CA LYS A 120 -17.75 3.60 -3.07
C LYS A 120 -17.51 3.28 -1.61
N LEU A 121 -16.50 3.94 -1.03
CA LEU A 121 -16.12 3.73 0.37
C LEU A 121 -17.29 3.98 1.33
N GLU A 122 -18.08 5.02 1.07
CA GLU A 122 -19.29 5.38 1.84
C GLU A 122 -20.35 4.26 1.91
N LYS A 123 -20.31 3.31 0.95
CA LYS A 123 -21.23 2.16 0.87
C LYS A 123 -20.60 0.86 1.38
N ALA A 124 -19.34 0.89 1.79
CA ALA A 124 -18.63 -0.29 2.27
C ALA A 124 -18.95 -0.59 3.75
N PRO A 125 -19.10 -1.87 4.15
CA PRO A 125 -19.14 -3.05 3.28
C PRO A 125 -20.48 -3.14 2.53
N LEU A 126 -20.43 -3.64 1.29
CA LEU A 126 -21.62 -3.92 0.51
C LEU A 126 -22.41 -5.10 1.12
N PRO A 127 -23.74 -5.18 0.88
CA PRO A 127 -24.51 -6.37 1.23
C PRO A 127 -23.90 -7.65 0.63
N LYS A 128 -24.05 -8.78 1.34
CA LYS A 128 -23.40 -10.04 0.96
C LYS A 128 -23.74 -10.44 -0.48
N GLY A 129 -22.71 -10.47 -1.32
CA GLY A 129 -22.83 -10.87 -2.74
C GLY A 129 -23.10 -9.73 -3.71
N ASP A 130 -23.38 -8.52 -3.22
CA ASP A 130 -23.70 -7.37 -4.07
C ASP A 130 -22.51 -6.88 -4.90
N TYR A 131 -21.28 -7.19 -4.49
CA TYR A 131 -20.08 -6.94 -5.30
C TYR A 131 -20.17 -7.56 -6.72
N LYS A 132 -20.96 -8.62 -6.89
CA LYS A 132 -21.17 -9.26 -8.21
C LYS A 132 -22.01 -8.40 -9.15
N LYS A 133 -22.83 -7.49 -8.63
CA LYS A 133 -23.63 -6.58 -9.44
C LYS A 133 -22.75 -5.64 -10.25
N ALA A 134 -21.49 -5.43 -9.88
CA ALA A 134 -20.56 -4.63 -10.65
C ALA A 134 -19.91 -5.37 -11.83
N LEU A 135 -20.08 -6.69 -11.94
CA LEU A 135 -19.55 -7.46 -13.06
C LEU A 135 -20.51 -7.35 -14.25
N ARG A 136 -20.00 -6.92 -15.40
CA ARG A 136 -20.75 -6.80 -16.65
C ARG A 136 -20.17 -7.70 -17.70
N ARG A 137 -20.99 -8.65 -18.19
CA ARG A 137 -20.64 -9.50 -19.32
C ARG A 137 -20.56 -8.68 -20.60
N PRO A 138 -19.94 -9.21 -21.67
CA PRO A 138 -20.06 -8.62 -22.99
C PRO A 138 -21.53 -8.33 -23.31
N GLU A 139 -21.80 -7.16 -23.90
CA GLU A 139 -23.13 -6.68 -24.33
C GLU A 139 -24.10 -6.27 -23.21
N GLU A 140 -23.78 -6.50 -21.93
CA GLU A 140 -24.59 -5.96 -20.83
C GLU A 140 -24.44 -4.44 -20.72
N LYS A 141 -25.57 -3.76 -20.47
CA LYS A 141 -25.55 -2.31 -20.23
C LYS A 141 -24.80 -2.00 -18.93
N LEU A 142 -23.97 -0.97 -19.00
CA LEU A 142 -23.39 -0.31 -17.82
C LEU A 142 -24.51 0.30 -16.98
N ILE A 143 -24.36 0.24 -15.66
CA ILE A 143 -25.28 0.87 -14.69
C ILE A 143 -24.59 1.90 -13.82
N GLY A 144 -23.26 1.97 -13.88
CA GLY A 144 -22.46 2.95 -13.17
C GLY A 144 -22.81 4.35 -13.62
N ASN A 145 -22.76 5.29 -12.69
CA ASN A 145 -22.90 6.71 -13.00
C ASN A 145 -21.56 7.31 -13.44
N GLY A 146 -20.46 6.58 -13.23
CA GLY A 146 -19.11 7.07 -13.43
C GLY A 146 -18.72 8.12 -12.39
N TRP A 147 -17.67 8.87 -12.73
CA TRP A 147 -17.16 9.98 -11.93
C TRP A 147 -17.32 11.28 -12.70
N GLU A 148 -17.69 12.33 -11.97
CA GLU A 148 -17.81 13.69 -12.47
C GLU A 148 -16.84 14.61 -11.72
N GLY A 149 -16.19 15.54 -12.45
CA GLY A 149 -15.22 16.48 -11.88
C GLY A 149 -14.09 15.76 -11.14
N ASP A 150 -13.79 16.21 -9.91
CA ASP A 150 -12.72 15.67 -9.05
C ASP A 150 -13.20 14.57 -8.07
N SER A 151 -14.40 14.01 -8.29
CA SER A 151 -14.98 12.99 -7.40
C SER A 151 -14.13 11.72 -7.33
N MET A 152 -13.42 11.40 -8.41
CA MET A 152 -12.49 10.26 -8.47
C MET A 152 -11.28 10.47 -7.55
N GLU A 153 -10.65 11.65 -7.63
CA GLU A 153 -9.49 12.01 -6.82
C GLU A 153 -9.85 12.10 -5.34
N ARG A 154 -11.02 12.65 -5.01
CA ARG A 154 -11.54 12.71 -3.64
C ARG A 154 -11.76 11.32 -3.06
N GLU A 155 -12.41 10.45 -3.81
CA GLU A 155 -12.67 9.07 -3.39
C GLU A 155 -11.36 8.29 -3.19
N TRP A 156 -10.38 8.47 -4.07
CA TRP A 156 -9.05 7.91 -3.87
C TRP A 156 -8.40 8.42 -2.58
N CYS A 157 -8.48 9.73 -2.31
CA CYS A 157 -7.96 10.31 -1.06
C CYS A 157 -8.63 9.69 0.18
N GLU A 158 -9.95 9.49 0.13
CA GLU A 158 -10.71 8.87 1.22
C GLU A 158 -10.26 7.42 1.49
N LEU A 159 -10.02 6.63 0.45
CA LEU A 159 -9.52 5.25 0.58
C LEU A 159 -8.13 5.21 1.23
N ILE A 160 -7.23 6.11 0.82
CA ILE A 160 -5.89 6.21 1.40
C ILE A 160 -5.98 6.68 2.86
N LEU A 161 -6.81 7.68 3.16
CA LEU A 161 -7.02 8.17 4.52
C LEU A 161 -7.63 7.12 5.44
N ASP A 162 -8.57 6.31 4.95
CA ASP A 162 -9.14 5.20 5.70
C ASP A 162 -8.05 4.18 6.09
N ALA A 163 -7.18 3.81 5.14
CA ALA A 163 -6.03 2.95 5.42
C ALA A 163 -5.08 3.56 6.47
N ILE A 164 -4.77 4.86 6.34
CA ILE A 164 -3.96 5.61 7.32
C ILE A 164 -4.61 5.59 8.70
N ASN A 165 -5.92 5.86 8.79
CA ASN A 165 -6.65 5.89 10.05
C ASN A 165 -6.64 4.52 10.74
N LYS A 166 -6.91 3.45 9.98
CA LYS A 166 -6.87 2.06 10.48
C LYS A 166 -5.49 1.72 11.03
N LYS A 167 -4.42 1.99 10.28
CA LYS A 167 -3.06 1.69 10.73
C LYS A 167 -2.57 2.60 11.85
N THR A 168 -3.03 3.85 11.92
CA THR A 168 -2.74 4.73 13.06
C THR A 168 -3.32 4.16 14.36
N LYS A 169 -4.51 3.55 14.33
CA LYS A 169 -5.05 2.82 15.48
C LYS A 169 -4.18 1.63 15.87
N SER A 170 -3.69 0.85 14.89
CA SER A 170 -2.77 -0.28 15.12
C SER A 170 -1.43 0.14 15.70
N LEU A 171 -0.84 1.23 15.18
CA LEU A 171 0.42 1.81 15.66
C LEU A 171 0.38 2.14 17.16
N ASN A 172 -0.78 2.63 17.63
CA ASN A 172 -0.98 3.04 19.01
C ASN A 172 -1.45 1.88 19.92
N GLN A 173 -1.43 0.63 19.45
CA GLN A 173 -1.65 -0.53 20.31
C GLN A 173 -0.38 -0.88 21.13
N PRO A 174 -0.52 -1.47 22.33
CA PRO A 174 0.61 -1.81 23.20
C PRO A 174 1.60 -2.83 22.59
N ASN A 175 1.11 -3.72 21.72
CA ASN A 175 1.93 -4.76 21.09
C ASN A 175 2.74 -4.27 19.87
N PHE A 176 2.51 -3.03 19.42
CA PHE A 176 3.25 -2.46 18.31
C PHE A 176 4.66 -2.08 18.76
N LYS A 177 5.68 -2.74 18.18
CA LYS A 177 7.08 -2.55 18.55
C LYS A 177 7.51 -1.09 18.40
N SER A 178 8.01 -0.54 19.50
CA SER A 178 8.57 0.81 19.54
C SER A 178 9.87 0.90 18.73
N ALA A 179 10.06 2.05 18.08
CA ALA A 179 11.23 2.41 17.31
C ALA A 179 11.46 3.92 17.41
N ASN A 180 12.63 4.39 16.94
CA ASN A 180 12.89 5.82 16.84
C ASN A 180 12.00 6.49 15.79
N ARG A 181 11.59 5.73 14.76
CA ARG A 181 10.75 6.20 13.65
C ARG A 181 9.64 5.21 13.34
N TYR A 182 8.52 5.73 12.86
CA TYR A 182 7.38 4.95 12.39
C TYR A 182 7.08 5.33 10.96
N GLU A 183 7.06 4.38 10.05
CA GLU A 183 6.80 4.62 8.63
C GLU A 183 5.65 3.73 8.17
N LEU A 184 4.75 4.30 7.36
CA LEU A 184 3.62 3.60 6.79
C LEU A 184 3.79 3.52 5.28
N LEU A 185 3.69 2.31 4.75
CA LEU A 185 3.69 2.00 3.33
C LEU A 185 2.31 1.52 2.90
N ILE A 186 1.70 2.19 1.94
CA ILE A 186 0.35 1.89 1.46
C ILE A 186 0.44 1.47 0.00
N TYR A 187 0.13 0.22 -0.31
CA TYR A 187 -0.08 -0.22 -1.67
C TYR A 187 -1.48 0.18 -2.14
N ASP A 188 -1.55 1.00 -3.18
CA ASP A 188 -2.78 1.42 -3.82
C ASP A 188 -3.39 0.25 -4.60
N ASN A 189 -4.35 -0.41 -3.98
CA ASN A 189 -5.16 -1.47 -4.55
C ASN A 189 -6.63 -0.99 -4.68
N SER A 190 -6.84 0.32 -4.81
CA SER A 190 -8.17 0.93 -4.88
C SER A 190 -8.87 0.60 -6.19
N HIS A 191 -10.19 0.75 -6.20
CA HIS A 191 -11.00 0.61 -7.41
C HIS A 191 -10.90 1.82 -8.35
N VAL A 192 -10.29 2.90 -7.91
CA VAL A 192 -10.21 4.14 -8.68
C VAL A 192 -9.26 3.96 -9.87
N SER A 193 -9.84 3.96 -11.08
CA SER A 193 -9.12 3.82 -12.35
C SER A 193 -9.19 5.13 -13.14
N GLY A 194 -8.06 5.59 -13.71
CA GLY A 194 -8.00 6.86 -14.46
C GLY A 194 -7.60 8.09 -13.64
N LEU A 195 -7.18 7.90 -12.39
CA LEU A 195 -6.79 8.96 -11.45
C LEU A 195 -5.78 9.97 -12.03
N ASN A 196 -6.07 11.27 -11.92
CA ASN A 196 -5.08 12.30 -12.12
C ASN A 196 -4.25 12.51 -10.84
N ILE A 197 -3.08 11.85 -10.78
CA ILE A 197 -2.18 11.92 -9.63
C ILE A 197 -1.75 13.35 -9.27
N ALA A 198 -1.57 14.23 -10.28
CA ALA A 198 -1.13 15.60 -10.05
C ALA A 198 -2.19 16.42 -9.29
N GLU A 199 -3.47 16.08 -9.45
CA GLU A 199 -4.59 16.70 -8.73
C GLU A 199 -4.88 15.97 -7.40
N ALA A 200 -4.74 14.64 -7.38
CA ALA A 200 -5.01 13.81 -6.21
C ALA A 200 -4.02 14.05 -5.05
N LEU A 201 -2.72 14.18 -5.35
CA LEU A 201 -1.69 14.31 -4.31
C LEU A 201 -1.85 15.57 -3.45
N PRO A 202 -2.11 16.78 -4.00
CA PRO A 202 -2.44 17.96 -3.20
C PRO A 202 -3.66 17.76 -2.28
N LEU A 203 -4.71 17.11 -2.78
CA LEU A 203 -5.91 16.81 -2.00
C LEU A 203 -5.59 15.87 -0.84
N LEU A 204 -4.86 14.78 -1.10
CA LEU A 204 -4.44 13.82 -0.09
C LEU A 204 -3.56 14.49 0.97
N LYS A 205 -2.57 15.29 0.54
CA LYS A 205 -1.69 16.03 1.46
C LYS A 205 -2.49 16.91 2.41
N LYS A 206 -3.40 17.74 1.86
CA LYS A 206 -4.27 18.60 2.67
C LYS A 206 -5.08 17.79 3.66
N ALA A 207 -5.67 16.68 3.22
CA ALA A 207 -6.51 15.84 4.05
C ALA A 207 -5.73 15.15 5.18
N VAL A 208 -4.51 14.66 4.90
CA VAL A 208 -3.61 14.08 5.91
C VAL A 208 -3.19 15.12 6.95
N VAL A 209 -2.85 16.34 6.52
CA VAL A 209 -2.41 17.43 7.41
C VAL A 209 -3.53 17.87 8.36
N ILE A 210 -4.80 17.89 7.92
CA ILE A 210 -5.93 18.30 8.76
C ILE A 210 -6.54 17.15 9.57
N ASN A 211 -6.18 15.90 9.29
CA ASN A 211 -6.77 14.71 9.91
C ASN A 211 -6.58 14.71 11.44
N HIS A 212 -7.70 14.71 12.17
CA HIS A 212 -7.69 14.76 13.63
C HIS A 212 -7.09 13.51 14.28
N ASN A 213 -7.36 12.31 13.75
CA ASN A 213 -6.85 11.05 14.32
C ASN A 213 -5.32 11.02 14.35
N LEU A 214 -4.69 11.53 13.29
CA LEU A 214 -3.23 11.67 13.20
C LEU A 214 -2.68 12.75 14.14
N LYS A 215 -3.42 13.84 14.34
CA LYS A 215 -3.01 14.92 15.24
C LYS A 215 -3.05 14.49 16.71
N SER A 216 -4.10 13.77 17.09
CA SER A 216 -4.38 13.36 18.46
C SER A 216 -3.69 12.06 18.89
N SER A 217 -3.09 11.30 17.96
CA SER A 217 -2.39 10.05 18.30
C SER A 217 -1.07 10.32 19.04
N GLU A 218 -0.78 9.49 20.05
CA GLU A 218 0.46 9.53 20.82
C GLU A 218 1.68 9.22 19.94
N LYS A 219 1.67 8.04 19.29
CA LYS A 219 2.65 7.67 18.28
C LYS A 219 2.20 8.19 16.91
N LYS A 220 3.14 8.82 16.19
CA LYS A 220 2.89 9.46 14.88
C LYS A 220 3.77 8.85 13.79
N TRP A 221 3.21 8.77 12.58
CA TRP A 221 3.95 8.42 11.38
C TRP A 221 4.93 9.54 11.02
N HIS A 222 6.21 9.17 10.87
CA HIS A 222 7.28 10.06 10.42
C HIS A 222 7.24 10.26 8.91
N SER A 223 6.79 9.24 8.19
CA SER A 223 6.46 9.29 6.77
C SER A 223 5.31 8.35 6.44
N ILE A 224 4.48 8.78 5.51
CA ILE A 224 3.43 7.97 4.89
C ILE A 224 3.72 7.94 3.40
N SER A 225 3.90 6.77 2.81
CA SER A 225 4.20 6.63 1.39
C SER A 225 3.16 5.77 0.71
N VAL A 226 2.79 6.14 -0.52
CA VAL A 226 1.81 5.41 -1.34
C VAL A 226 2.52 4.81 -2.54
N ILE A 227 2.33 3.52 -2.78
CA ILE A 227 2.81 2.80 -3.97
C ILE A 227 1.63 2.64 -4.92
N LYS A 228 1.76 3.10 -6.16
CA LYS A 228 0.81 2.80 -7.25
C LYS A 228 1.55 2.18 -8.41
N GLY A 229 1.27 0.91 -8.71
CA GLY A 229 2.08 0.14 -9.65
C GLY A 229 3.55 0.08 -9.20
N ASN A 230 4.46 0.59 -10.03
CA ASN A 230 5.90 0.64 -9.72
C ASN A 230 6.38 2.02 -9.25
N GLN A 231 5.47 2.95 -8.96
CA GLN A 231 5.80 4.31 -8.53
C GLN A 231 5.61 4.47 -7.02
N LEU A 232 6.54 5.20 -6.38
CA LEU A 232 6.46 5.57 -4.97
C LEU A 232 6.19 7.08 -4.83
N PHE A 233 5.02 7.42 -4.29
CA PHE A 233 4.72 8.74 -3.77
C PHE A 233 5.20 8.82 -2.32
N TYR A 234 6.47 9.20 -2.17
CA TYR A 234 7.14 9.24 -0.89
C TYR A 234 6.62 10.38 -0.02
N ASN A 235 6.32 10.06 1.24
CA ASN A 235 6.04 11.02 2.30
C ASN A 235 4.96 12.07 1.96
N VAL A 236 3.76 11.59 1.61
CA VAL A 236 2.60 12.41 1.21
C VAL A 236 2.12 13.37 2.31
N ALA A 237 2.63 13.25 3.53
CA ALA A 237 2.33 14.11 4.67
C ALA A 237 3.23 15.35 4.79
N LYS A 238 4.39 15.40 4.10
CA LYS A 238 5.31 16.55 4.15
C LYS A 238 5.32 17.32 2.84
N GLU A 239 5.72 18.59 2.90
CA GLU A 239 6.01 19.35 1.68
C GLU A 239 7.20 18.71 0.98
N GLN A 240 7.09 18.47 -0.33
CA GLN A 240 8.28 18.23 -1.14
C GLN A 240 9.03 19.57 -1.17
N THR A 241 10.10 19.68 -0.39
CA THR A 241 11.04 20.77 -0.56
C THR A 241 11.76 20.54 -1.89
N SER A 242 11.49 21.43 -2.84
CA SER A 242 12.21 21.58 -4.11
C SER A 242 13.72 21.70 -3.88
#